data_AF-A0A6A6EA26-F1
#
_entry.id   AF-A0A6A6EA26-F1
#
_cell.length_a   1.000
_cell.length_b   1.000
_cell.length_c   1.000
_cell.angle_alpha   90.00
_cell.angle_beta   90.00
_cell.angle_gamma   90.00
#
_symmetry.space_group_name_H-M   'P 1'
#
loop_
_entity.id
_entity.type
_entity.pdbx_description
1 polymer ?
#
loop_
_entity_poly.entity_id
_entity_poly.type
_entity_poly.pdbx_seq_one_letter_code
_entity_poly.pdbx_strand_id
1 'polypeptide(L)'
;MSTNWGNYKDYHGAARHFPGSSPSTHVQDPRLTLLESLIPGLFRAKTCLDIGCNAGLISVQLAIDFDATSVTGVDIDPKLISQAEHHLAIRSSRVRPATPESQKVVDYFPISAVLQHGYRFEPDSPDSSPALSNWPCVRFVSADWVVSANPATSGPYDVILALSVIKWIHLEHLDEGLVSFFRKCSASLVAATGSKPLCYVRGITAPDKGVP
;
A
#
# COMPACT_ATOMS: atom_id res chain seq x y z
N MET A 1 -7.54 -17.04 16.05
CA MET A 1 -8.71 -16.20 16.41
C MET A 1 -9.46 -15.85 15.13
N SER A 2 -10.78 -15.99 15.11
CA SER A 2 -11.60 -15.56 13.98
C SER A 2 -11.61 -14.04 13.90
N THR A 3 -11.33 -13.50 12.73
CA THR A 3 -11.37 -12.06 12.41
C THR A 3 -12.57 -11.81 11.50
N ASN A 4 -13.39 -10.78 11.77
CA ASN A 4 -14.55 -10.48 10.93
C ASN A 4 -14.16 -9.88 9.57
N TRP A 5 -12.99 -9.22 9.47
CA TRP A 5 -12.55 -8.49 8.26
C TRP A 5 -11.21 -8.98 7.70
N GLY A 6 -10.69 -10.12 8.17
CA GLY A 6 -9.36 -10.59 7.77
C GLY A 6 -8.19 -9.75 8.31
N ASN A 7 -8.44 -8.93 9.33
CA ASN A 7 -7.46 -8.10 10.04
C ASN A 7 -6.57 -8.95 10.94
N TYR A 8 -5.81 -9.87 10.34
CA TYR A 8 -4.88 -10.72 11.07
C TYR A 8 -3.70 -9.89 11.59
N LYS A 9 -3.33 -10.15 12.84
CA LYS A 9 -1.99 -9.83 13.36
C LYS A 9 -0.98 -10.73 12.66
N ASP A 10 0.24 -10.24 12.44
CA ASP A 10 1.33 -11.03 11.85
C ASP A 10 1.07 -11.53 10.41
N TYR A 11 0.24 -10.81 9.65
CA TYR A 11 -0.19 -11.22 8.30
C TYR A 11 0.96 -11.32 7.28
N HIS A 12 2.08 -10.62 7.52
CA HIS A 12 3.20 -10.51 6.60
C HIS A 12 4.56 -10.90 7.20
N GLY A 13 5.49 -11.27 6.32
CA GLY A 13 6.88 -11.60 6.67
C GLY A 13 7.03 -12.97 7.33
N ALA A 14 8.17 -13.18 8.01
CA ALA A 14 8.46 -14.41 8.77
C ALA A 14 7.34 -14.74 9.78
N ALA A 15 6.65 -13.73 10.30
CA ALA A 15 5.53 -13.85 11.22
C ALA A 15 4.35 -14.68 10.66
N ARG A 16 4.19 -14.71 9.33
CA ARG A 16 3.18 -15.52 8.61
C ARG A 16 3.49 -17.03 8.63
N HIS A 17 4.77 -17.39 8.71
CA HIS A 17 5.24 -18.78 8.75
C HIS A 17 5.60 -19.23 10.18
N PHE A 18 5.99 -18.29 11.02
CA PHE A 18 6.45 -18.52 12.39
C PHE A 18 5.75 -17.52 13.33
N PRO A 19 4.60 -17.89 13.90
CA PRO A 19 3.84 -17.03 14.82
C PRO A 19 4.73 -16.54 15.97
N GLY A 20 4.73 -15.23 16.23
CA GLY A 20 5.58 -14.59 17.24
C GLY A 20 6.98 -14.16 16.75
N SER A 21 7.33 -14.41 15.48
CA SER A 21 8.54 -13.85 14.88
C SER A 21 8.31 -12.40 14.47
N SER A 22 9.29 -11.52 14.72
CA SER A 22 9.20 -10.15 14.22
C SER A 22 9.06 -10.15 12.70
N PRO A 23 8.15 -9.34 12.12
CA PRO A 23 8.08 -9.18 10.68
C PRO A 23 9.44 -8.70 10.18
N SER A 24 10.02 -9.42 9.22
CA SER A 24 11.27 -9.04 8.57
C SER A 24 11.00 -7.84 7.66
N THR A 25 10.82 -6.65 8.24
CA THR A 25 10.39 -5.42 7.54
C THR A 25 11.35 -4.94 6.46
N HIS A 26 12.59 -5.44 6.48
CA HIS A 26 13.63 -5.21 5.48
C HIS A 26 13.55 -6.18 4.28
N VAL A 27 12.80 -7.27 4.40
CA VAL A 27 12.61 -8.24 3.31
C VAL A 27 11.48 -7.75 2.41
N GLN A 28 11.79 -7.56 1.14
CA GLN A 28 10.80 -7.14 0.15
C GLN A 28 9.69 -8.19 -0.01
N ASP A 29 8.45 -7.74 -0.14
CA ASP A 29 7.32 -8.64 -0.41
C ASP A 29 7.46 -9.23 -1.83
N PRO A 30 7.49 -10.56 -1.99
CA PRO A 30 7.72 -11.19 -3.29
C PRO A 30 6.70 -10.78 -4.35
N ARG A 31 5.49 -10.36 -3.96
CA ARG A 31 4.46 -9.89 -4.90
C ARG A 31 4.85 -8.56 -5.52
N LEU A 32 5.46 -7.65 -4.76
CA LEU A 32 5.93 -6.36 -5.29
C LEU A 32 7.13 -6.56 -6.20
N THR A 33 8.09 -7.41 -5.80
CA THR A 33 9.24 -7.76 -6.63
C THR A 33 8.80 -8.38 -7.96
N LEU A 34 7.82 -9.29 -7.94
CA LEU A 34 7.27 -9.89 -9.15
C LEU A 34 6.60 -8.83 -10.03
N LEU A 35 5.73 -7.99 -9.47
CA LEU A 35 5.02 -6.95 -10.23
C LEU A 35 5.98 -5.97 -10.91
N GLU A 36 7.00 -5.49 -10.19
CA GLU A 36 8.02 -4.58 -10.75
C GLU A 36 8.87 -5.27 -11.83
N SER A 37 9.14 -6.58 -11.69
CA SER A 37 9.85 -7.33 -12.75
C SER A 37 9.02 -7.54 -14.01
N LEU A 38 7.70 -7.72 -13.87
CA LEU A 38 6.78 -7.88 -15.00
C LEU A 38 6.49 -6.55 -15.69
N ILE A 39 6.45 -5.45 -14.92
CA ILE A 39 6.18 -4.11 -15.40
C ILE A 39 7.24 -3.17 -14.81
N PRO A 40 8.40 -3.01 -15.47
CA PRO A 40 9.46 -2.12 -14.98
C PRO A 40 8.98 -0.68 -14.82
N GLY A 41 9.25 -0.08 -13.66
CA GLY A 41 8.81 1.28 -13.33
C GLY A 41 7.33 1.37 -12.96
N LEU A 42 6.68 0.25 -12.60
CA LEU A 42 5.26 0.24 -12.20
C LEU A 42 5.02 1.17 -11.02
N PHE A 43 5.93 1.22 -10.04
CA PHE A 43 5.75 2.01 -8.82
C PHE A 43 6.61 3.28 -8.76
N ARG A 44 7.74 3.31 -9.49
CA ARG A 44 8.69 4.44 -9.43
C ARG A 44 8.02 5.74 -9.87
N ALA A 45 8.14 6.76 -9.04
CA ALA A 45 7.58 8.10 -9.25
C ALA A 45 6.06 8.09 -9.53
N LYS A 46 5.33 7.15 -8.90
CA LYS A 46 3.87 7.02 -9.00
C LYS A 46 3.17 7.42 -7.72
N THR A 47 1.92 7.83 -7.86
CA THR A 47 0.96 7.99 -6.75
C THR A 47 0.17 6.69 -6.60
N CYS A 48 0.40 5.99 -5.49
CA CYS A 48 -0.12 4.65 -5.25
C CYS A 48 -1.19 4.62 -4.15
N LEU A 49 -2.18 3.75 -4.30
CA LEU A 49 -3.17 3.40 -3.28
C LEU A 49 -3.02 1.91 -2.93
N ASP A 50 -3.02 1.59 -1.64
CA ASP A 50 -2.97 0.23 -1.09
C ASP A 50 -4.22 -0.03 -0.25
N ILE A 51 -5.20 -0.75 -0.81
CA ILE A 51 -6.49 -1.02 -0.18
C ILE A 51 -6.40 -2.33 0.63
N GLY A 52 -6.76 -2.25 1.91
CA GLY A 52 -6.51 -3.31 2.88
C GLY A 52 -5.04 -3.36 3.27
N CYS A 53 -4.43 -2.20 3.54
CA CYS A 53 -2.98 -2.07 3.75
C CYS A 53 -2.47 -2.79 5.01
N ASN A 54 -3.36 -3.27 5.90
CA ASN A 54 -3.03 -3.89 7.17
C ASN A 54 -2.09 -2.98 7.99
N ALA A 55 -1.04 -3.52 8.61
CA ALA A 55 0.01 -2.77 9.30
C ALA A 55 1.03 -2.11 8.35
N GLY A 56 0.60 -1.78 7.12
CA GLY A 56 1.32 -0.92 6.18
C GLY A 56 2.57 -1.52 5.54
N LEU A 57 2.81 -2.84 5.58
CA LEU A 57 4.05 -3.41 5.03
C LEU A 57 4.23 -3.07 3.54
N ILE A 58 3.20 -3.33 2.75
CA ILE A 58 3.23 -3.04 1.31
C ILE A 58 3.37 -1.54 1.06
N SER A 59 2.50 -0.74 1.68
CA SER A 59 2.51 0.72 1.59
C SER A 59 3.90 1.33 1.89
N VAL A 60 4.56 0.89 2.96
CA VAL A 60 5.89 1.39 3.35
C VAL A 60 6.97 0.97 2.35
N GLN A 61 6.92 -0.26 1.82
CA GLN A 61 7.88 -0.69 0.79
C GLN A 61 7.70 0.08 -0.51
N LEU A 62 6.46 0.33 -0.96
CA LEU A 62 6.20 1.14 -2.15
C LEU A 62 6.91 2.50 -2.09
N ALA A 63 6.82 3.16 -0.93
CA ALA A 63 7.45 4.45 -0.69
C ALA A 63 8.99 4.35 -0.58
N ILE A 64 9.49 3.43 0.25
CA ILE A 64 10.90 3.42 0.66
C ILE A 64 11.77 2.61 -0.30
N ASP A 65 11.28 1.47 -0.80
CA ASP A 65 12.07 0.54 -1.60
C ASP A 65 11.82 0.67 -3.10
N PHE A 66 10.61 1.06 -3.50
CA PHE A 66 10.20 1.18 -4.92
C PHE A 66 10.08 2.63 -5.42
N ASP A 67 10.43 3.61 -4.58
CA ASP A 67 10.47 5.04 -4.92
C ASP A 67 9.15 5.59 -5.48
N ALA A 68 8.00 5.13 -4.95
CA ALA A 68 6.72 5.80 -5.20
C ALA A 68 6.75 7.24 -4.67
N THR A 69 6.15 8.18 -5.40
CA THR A 69 6.10 9.60 -5.00
C THR A 69 5.19 9.81 -3.80
N SER A 70 4.04 9.14 -3.81
CA SER A 70 3.10 9.15 -2.70
C SER A 70 2.38 7.82 -2.56
N VAL A 71 2.05 7.46 -1.32
CA VAL A 71 1.34 6.22 -1.01
C VAL A 71 0.23 6.52 -0.02
N THR A 72 -0.99 6.13 -0.36
CA THR A 72 -2.12 6.12 0.58
C THR A 72 -2.43 4.68 0.94
N GLY A 73 -2.28 4.30 2.20
CA GLY A 73 -2.75 3.01 2.74
C GLY A 73 -4.13 3.18 3.38
N VAL A 74 -5.08 2.32 3.02
CA VAL A 74 -6.42 2.29 3.61
C VAL A 74 -6.67 0.95 4.25
N ASP A 75 -7.10 0.94 5.51
CA ASP A 75 -7.56 -0.26 6.21
C ASP A 75 -8.77 0.09 7.07
N ILE A 76 -9.68 -0.87 7.27
CA ILE A 76 -10.88 -0.66 8.09
C ILE A 76 -10.53 -0.61 9.59
N ASP A 77 -9.43 -1.23 10.01
CA ASP A 77 -9.07 -1.33 11.43
C ASP A 77 -8.14 -0.18 11.86
N PRO A 78 -8.60 0.75 12.73
CA PRO A 78 -7.78 1.86 13.20
C PRO A 78 -6.54 1.42 13.99
N LYS A 79 -6.55 0.22 14.60
CA LYS A 79 -5.38 -0.31 15.30
C LYS A 79 -4.30 -0.76 14.33
N LEU A 80 -4.66 -1.25 13.15
CA LEU A 80 -3.71 -1.59 12.10
C LEU A 80 -3.13 -0.34 11.46
N ILE A 81 -3.94 0.71 11.31
CA ILE A 81 -3.48 2.03 10.86
C ILE A 81 -2.44 2.62 11.82
N SER A 82 -2.68 2.59 13.13
CA SER A 82 -1.69 3.03 14.12
C SER A 82 -0.38 2.22 14.06
N GLN A 83 -0.47 0.91 13.79
CA GLN A 83 0.71 0.07 13.56
C GLN A 83 1.43 0.42 12.25
N ALA A 84 0.70 0.78 11.20
CA ALA A 84 1.25 1.20 9.92
C ALA A 84 2.02 2.52 10.03
N GLU A 85 1.50 3.49 10.79
CA GLU A 85 2.17 4.76 11.11
C GLU A 85 3.47 4.52 11.88
N HIS A 86 3.43 3.68 12.92
CA HIS A 86 4.61 3.28 13.67
C HIS A 86 5.65 2.56 12.79
N HIS A 87 5.19 1.69 11.89
CA HIS A 87 6.06 1.00 10.95
C HIS A 87 6.75 1.98 9.98
N LEU A 88 6.01 2.97 9.45
CA LEU A 88 6.57 4.02 8.63
C LEU A 88 7.62 4.85 9.38
N ALA A 89 7.34 5.23 10.63
CA ALA A 89 8.27 6.00 11.45
C ALA A 89 9.59 5.23 11.69
N ILE A 90 9.50 3.94 12.00
CA ILE A 90 10.67 3.06 12.14
C ILE A 90 11.44 2.97 10.83
N ARG A 91 10.79 2.59 9.73
CA ARG A 91 11.48 2.36 8.44
C ARG A 91 12.10 3.65 7.90
N SER A 92 11.41 4.79 8.03
CA SER A 92 11.92 6.10 7.60
C SER A 92 13.14 6.52 8.40
N SER A 93 13.13 6.28 9.72
CA SER A 93 14.28 6.59 10.60
C SER A 93 15.53 5.79 10.28
N ARG A 94 15.40 4.68 9.54
CA ARG A 94 16.52 3.82 9.15
C ARG A 94 17.16 4.18 7.83
N VAL A 95 16.63 5.16 7.09
CA VAL A 95 17.22 5.58 5.82
C VAL A 95 18.31 6.63 6.05
N ARG A 96 19.35 6.54 5.23
CA ARG A 96 20.47 7.49 5.27
C ARG A 96 19.95 8.93 5.13
N PRO A 97 20.42 9.87 5.98
CA PRO A 97 20.18 11.30 5.79
C PRO A 97 20.58 11.78 4.39
N ALA A 98 19.69 12.51 3.72
CA ALA A 98 20.00 13.17 2.46
C ALA A 98 21.05 14.27 2.69
N THR A 99 22.22 14.12 2.08
CA THR A 99 23.23 15.16 1.85
C THR A 99 23.39 15.36 0.33
N PRO A 100 23.91 16.50 -0.14
CA PRO A 100 24.03 16.80 -1.57
C PRO A 100 24.74 15.71 -2.39
N GLU A 101 25.69 14.99 -1.79
CA GLU A 101 26.44 13.91 -2.44
C GLU A 101 25.97 12.48 -2.09
N SER A 102 24.95 12.31 -1.23
CA SER A 102 24.58 10.98 -0.74
C SER A 102 23.57 10.27 -1.65
N GLN A 103 23.86 9.01 -1.98
CA GLN A 103 22.84 8.08 -2.48
C GLN A 103 21.91 7.63 -1.35
N LYS A 104 20.63 7.38 -1.69
CA LYS A 104 19.65 6.77 -0.78
C LYS A 104 20.11 5.36 -0.43
N VAL A 105 20.28 5.12 0.87
CA VAL A 105 20.56 3.78 1.42
C VAL A 105 19.47 3.47 2.43
N VAL A 106 18.69 2.43 2.13
CA VAL A 106 17.69 1.88 3.04
C VAL A 106 18.38 1.02 4.10
N ASP A 107 17.82 0.96 5.30
CA ASP A 107 18.38 0.21 6.44
C ASP A 107 19.80 0.65 6.86
N TYR A 108 20.17 1.90 6.57
CA TYR A 108 21.43 2.55 6.96
C TYR A 108 21.65 2.54 8.47
N PHE A 109 20.63 2.92 9.26
CA PHE A 109 20.69 2.76 10.71
C PHE A 109 20.14 1.40 11.14
N PRO A 110 20.80 0.71 12.08
CA PRO A 110 20.26 -0.52 12.64
C PRO A 110 18.99 -0.23 13.44
N ILE A 111 18.10 -1.22 13.54
CA ILE A 111 16.84 -1.06 14.29
C ILE A 111 17.09 -0.69 15.75
N SER A 112 18.17 -1.19 16.35
CA SER A 112 18.56 -0.88 17.74
C SER A 112 18.80 0.61 17.95
N ALA A 113 19.41 1.30 16.97
CA ALA A 113 19.65 2.74 17.07
C ALA A 113 18.33 3.52 17.10
N VAL A 114 17.35 3.14 16.29
CA VAL A 114 16.03 3.77 16.29
C VAL A 114 15.27 3.50 17.59
N LEU A 115 15.35 2.28 18.13
CA LEU A 115 14.69 1.95 19.40
C LEU A 115 15.34 2.66 20.59
N GLN A 116 16.65 2.88 20.56
CA GLN A 116 17.39 3.53 21.65
C GLN A 116 17.30 5.06 21.61
N HIS A 117 17.28 5.65 20.42
CA HIS A 117 17.38 7.10 20.22
C HIS A 117 16.09 7.75 19.72
N GLY A 118 15.03 6.96 19.51
CA GLY A 118 13.74 7.44 19.00
C GLY A 118 13.71 7.59 17.47
N TYR A 119 12.58 8.09 16.99
CA TYR A 119 12.39 8.32 15.56
C TYR A 119 13.09 9.59 15.12
N ARG A 120 13.64 9.55 13.91
CA ARG A 120 14.18 10.76 13.28
C ARG A 120 13.07 11.65 12.72
N PHE A 121 11.96 11.04 12.34
CA PHE A 121 10.79 11.72 11.81
C PHE A 121 9.65 11.45 12.77
N GLU A 122 9.25 12.47 13.53
CA GLU A 122 8.09 12.38 14.43
C GLU A 122 6.81 12.31 13.58
N PRO A 123 5.83 11.46 13.91
CA PRO A 123 4.61 11.28 13.12
C PRO A 123 3.74 12.54 12.95
N ASP A 124 3.91 13.56 13.80
CA ASP A 124 2.96 14.67 13.94
C ASP A 124 3.57 16.09 14.06
N SER A 125 4.84 16.31 13.70
CA SER A 125 5.40 17.66 13.76
C SER A 125 4.98 18.52 12.55
N PRO A 126 4.20 19.62 12.73
CA PRO A 126 3.82 20.53 11.64
C PRO A 126 5.02 21.32 11.08
N ASP A 127 6.16 21.30 11.76
CA ASP A 127 7.40 21.93 11.32
C ASP A 127 8.13 21.03 10.33
N SER A 128 7.61 20.99 9.11
CA SER A 128 8.23 20.31 7.98
C SER A 128 9.58 20.97 7.67
N SER A 129 10.66 20.39 8.19
CA SER A 129 12.03 20.77 7.79
C SER A 129 12.19 20.60 6.27
N PRO A 130 12.88 21.51 5.56
CA PRO A 130 13.09 21.43 4.10
C PRO A 130 13.76 20.13 3.62
N ALA A 131 14.38 19.37 4.53
CA ALA A 131 14.91 18.02 4.30
C ALA A 131 13.82 16.96 3.97
N LEU A 132 12.53 17.23 4.22
CA LEU A 132 11.41 16.36 3.90
C LEU A 132 10.89 16.52 2.46
N SER A 133 11.34 17.55 1.72
CA SER A 133 10.85 17.85 0.36
C SER A 133 11.10 16.72 -0.67
N ASN A 134 12.08 15.86 -0.41
CA ASN A 134 12.41 14.68 -1.23
C ASN A 134 11.91 13.35 -0.65
N TRP A 135 11.13 13.39 0.44
CA TRP A 135 10.63 12.18 1.09
C TRP A 135 9.28 11.78 0.49
N PRO A 136 9.02 10.48 0.22
CA PRO A 136 7.72 10.04 -0.27
C PRO A 136 6.62 10.41 0.73
N CYS A 137 5.53 11.00 0.23
CA CYS A 137 4.38 11.36 1.05
C CYS A 137 3.55 10.10 1.33
N VAL A 138 3.65 9.56 2.54
CA VAL A 138 2.90 8.36 2.96
C VAL A 138 1.82 8.77 3.95
N ARG A 139 0.60 8.31 3.70
CA ARG A 139 -0.57 8.55 4.54
C ARG A 139 -1.28 7.23 4.81
N PHE A 140 -1.78 7.07 6.03
CA PHE A 140 -2.68 5.99 6.39
C PHE A 140 -4.07 6.54 6.74
N VAL A 141 -5.12 5.82 6.37
CA VAL A 141 -6.51 6.21 6.64
C VAL A 141 -7.28 5.01 7.15
N SER A 142 -7.89 5.15 8.33
CA SER A 142 -8.87 4.18 8.81
C SER A 142 -10.22 4.45 8.15
N ALA A 143 -10.62 3.56 7.24
CA ALA A 143 -11.88 3.66 6.53
C ALA A 143 -12.28 2.33 5.89
N ASP A 144 -13.58 2.08 5.82
CA ASP A 144 -14.13 1.15 4.86
C ASP A 144 -14.07 1.77 3.46
N TRP A 145 -13.19 1.24 2.60
CA TRP A 145 -13.02 1.76 1.25
C TRP A 145 -14.30 1.76 0.41
N VAL A 146 -15.19 0.78 0.58
CA VAL A 146 -16.38 0.61 -0.27
C VAL A 146 -17.36 1.75 -0.08
N VAL A 147 -17.60 2.14 1.18
CA VAL A 147 -18.65 3.13 1.53
C VAL A 147 -18.10 4.50 1.91
N SER A 148 -16.81 4.61 2.27
CA SER A 148 -16.23 5.86 2.72
C SER A 148 -16.13 6.89 1.60
N ALA A 149 -16.51 8.13 1.90
CA ALA A 149 -16.32 9.31 1.06
C ALA A 149 -15.18 10.21 1.57
N ASN A 150 -14.22 9.66 2.32
CA ASN A 150 -13.14 10.44 2.92
C ASN A 150 -12.31 11.17 1.83
N PRO A 151 -12.26 12.52 1.84
CA PRO A 151 -11.54 13.30 0.84
C PRO A 151 -10.04 12.96 0.74
N ALA A 152 -9.44 12.45 1.81
CA ALA A 152 -8.05 12.03 1.84
C ALA A 152 -7.76 10.79 0.98
N THR A 153 -8.81 10.13 0.47
CA THR A 153 -8.74 8.91 -0.35
C THR A 153 -9.30 9.10 -1.77
N SER A 154 -9.59 10.34 -2.15
CA SER A 154 -10.29 10.65 -3.41
C SER A 154 -9.43 10.47 -4.67
N GLY A 155 -8.11 10.29 -4.54
CA GLY A 155 -7.19 10.18 -5.68
C GLY A 155 -6.92 11.54 -6.37
N PRO A 156 -6.46 11.53 -7.63
CA PRO A 156 -6.28 10.36 -8.50
C PRO A 156 -5.01 9.56 -8.18
N TYR A 157 -5.00 8.28 -8.55
CA TYR A 157 -3.89 7.34 -8.37
C TYR A 157 -3.41 6.77 -9.70
N ASP A 158 -2.09 6.59 -9.86
CA ASP A 158 -1.50 5.88 -10.99
C ASP A 158 -1.65 4.37 -10.84
N VAL A 159 -1.52 3.87 -9.61
CA VAL A 159 -1.58 2.44 -9.28
C VAL A 159 -2.48 2.22 -8.08
N ILE A 160 -3.40 1.28 -8.19
CA ILE A 160 -4.23 0.79 -7.08
C ILE A 160 -3.89 -0.68 -6.84
N LEU A 161 -3.45 -1.00 -5.62
CA LEU A 161 -3.26 -2.36 -5.15
C LEU A 161 -4.44 -2.78 -4.27
N ALA A 162 -4.93 -3.99 -4.53
CA ALA A 162 -6.00 -4.64 -3.76
C ALA A 162 -5.59 -6.07 -3.43
N LEU A 163 -4.47 -6.22 -2.72
CA LEU A 163 -3.85 -7.52 -2.49
C LEU A 163 -4.54 -8.26 -1.34
N SER A 164 -5.14 -9.41 -1.64
CA SER A 164 -5.80 -10.29 -0.65
C SER A 164 -6.98 -9.68 0.13
N VAL A 165 -7.57 -8.59 -0.36
CA VAL A 165 -8.70 -7.88 0.30
C VAL A 165 -10.08 -8.21 -0.29
N ILE A 166 -10.14 -8.58 -1.58
CA ILE A 166 -11.40 -8.76 -2.33
C ILE A 166 -12.38 -9.74 -1.66
N LYS A 167 -11.88 -10.86 -1.13
CA LYS A 167 -12.70 -11.85 -0.43
C LYS A 167 -13.42 -11.22 0.77
N TRP A 168 -12.74 -10.38 1.53
CA TRP A 168 -13.29 -9.76 2.74
C TRP A 168 -14.33 -8.71 2.42
N ILE A 169 -14.09 -7.92 1.36
CA ILE A 169 -15.09 -7.00 0.81
C ILE A 169 -16.35 -7.76 0.39
N HIS A 170 -16.19 -8.88 -0.30
CA HIS A 170 -17.32 -9.70 -0.72
C HIS A 170 -18.11 -10.27 0.48
N LEU A 171 -17.42 -10.76 1.52
CA LEU A 171 -18.09 -11.30 2.70
C LEU A 171 -18.85 -10.22 3.50
N GLU A 172 -18.33 -9.00 3.57
CA GLU A 172 -18.95 -7.90 4.33
C GLU A 172 -20.09 -7.22 3.56
N HIS A 173 -19.91 -6.98 2.25
CA HIS A 173 -20.80 -6.13 1.45
C HIS A 173 -21.49 -6.86 0.29
N LEU A 174 -21.30 -8.18 0.18
CA LEU A 174 -21.86 -9.02 -0.89
C LEU A 174 -21.43 -8.55 -2.30
N ASP A 175 -22.14 -8.98 -3.33
CA ASP A 175 -21.84 -8.64 -4.73
C ASP A 175 -21.90 -7.13 -4.99
N GLU A 176 -22.84 -6.42 -4.38
CA GLU A 176 -22.97 -4.96 -4.50
C GLU A 176 -21.75 -4.21 -3.97
N GLY A 177 -21.12 -4.78 -2.94
CA GLY A 177 -19.84 -4.31 -2.42
C GLY A 177 -18.71 -4.40 -3.44
N LEU A 178 -18.62 -5.53 -4.16
CA LEU A 178 -17.62 -5.71 -5.23
C LEU A 178 -17.85 -4.75 -6.39
N VAL A 179 -19.11 -4.59 -6.81
CA VAL A 179 -19.47 -3.64 -7.88
C VAL A 179 -19.08 -2.21 -7.47
N SER A 180 -19.41 -1.81 -6.25
CA SER A 180 -19.07 -0.48 -5.70
C SER A 180 -17.56 -0.29 -5.55
N PHE A 181 -16.86 -1.32 -5.07
CA PHE A 181 -15.40 -1.35 -4.98
C PHE A 181 -14.73 -1.10 -6.33
N PHE A 182 -15.08 -1.87 -7.36
CA PHE A 182 -14.46 -1.73 -8.69
C PHE A 182 -14.84 -0.41 -9.36
N ARG A 183 -16.07 0.06 -9.19
CA ARG A 183 -16.50 1.38 -9.69
C ARG A 183 -15.67 2.51 -9.06
N LYS A 184 -15.46 2.46 -7.74
CA LYS A 184 -14.65 3.44 -7.02
C LYS A 184 -13.19 3.38 -7.47
N CYS A 185 -12.59 2.19 -7.59
CA CYS A 185 -11.24 2.04 -8.12
C CYS A 185 -11.10 2.65 -9.52
N SER A 186 -12.06 2.38 -10.42
CA SER A 186 -12.05 2.94 -11.77
C SER A 186 -12.16 4.47 -11.79
N ALA A 187 -12.93 5.06 -10.87
CA ALA A 187 -13.08 6.51 -10.77
C ALA A 187 -11.87 7.19 -10.11
N SER A 188 -11.13 6.46 -9.26
CA SER A 188 -9.95 6.95 -8.55
C SER A 188 -8.64 6.79 -9.33
N LEU A 189 -8.62 6.03 -10.44
CA LEU A 189 -7.45 5.95 -11.32
C LEU A 189 -7.31 7.22 -12.17
N VAL A 190 -6.06 7.63 -12.43
CA VAL A 190 -5.78 8.68 -13.42
C VAL A 190 -6.42 8.35 -14.76
N ALA A 191 -7.05 9.35 -15.39
CA ALA A 191 -7.62 9.17 -16.72
C ALA A 191 -6.50 8.86 -17.72
N ALA A 192 -6.72 7.88 -18.60
CA ALA A 192 -5.76 7.55 -19.65
C ALA A 192 -5.53 8.77 -20.54
N THR A 193 -4.36 9.40 -20.42
CA THR A 193 -3.93 10.46 -21.31
C THR A 193 -3.53 9.83 -22.64
N GLY A 194 -4.47 9.77 -23.59
CA GLY A 194 -4.17 9.52 -24.99
C GLY A 194 -3.82 8.08 -25.36
N SER A 195 -4.70 7.11 -25.07
CA SER A 195 -4.95 5.90 -25.88
C SER A 195 -6.13 5.16 -25.27
N LYS A 196 -6.95 4.51 -26.10
CA LYS A 196 -8.17 3.79 -25.68
C LYS A 196 -7.89 2.94 -24.42
N PRO A 197 -8.80 2.94 -23.43
CA PRO A 197 -8.61 2.15 -22.22
C PRO A 197 -8.47 0.68 -22.62
N LEU A 198 -7.36 0.06 -22.24
CA LEU A 198 -7.17 -1.38 -22.37
C LEU A 198 -8.00 -2.07 -21.28
N CYS A 199 -9.32 -2.03 -21.42
CA CYS A 199 -10.23 -2.83 -20.63
C CYS A 199 -10.26 -4.23 -21.26
N TYR A 200 -9.33 -5.10 -20.87
CA TYR A 200 -9.38 -6.50 -21.28
C TYR A 200 -10.33 -7.27 -20.35
N VAL A 201 -11.63 -7.14 -20.62
CA VAL A 201 -12.61 -8.14 -20.17
C VAL A 201 -12.87 -9.02 -21.39
N ARG A 202 -12.09 -10.09 -21.56
CA ARG A 202 -12.49 -11.17 -22.47
C ARG A 202 -13.70 -11.86 -21.83
N GLY A 203 -14.90 -11.39 -22.17
CA GLY A 203 -16.11 -12.15 -21.93
C GLY A 203 -15.96 -13.51 -22.59
N ILE A 204 -16.16 -14.57 -21.83
CA ILE A 204 -16.32 -15.92 -22.37
C ILE A 204 -17.65 -15.89 -23.13
N THR A 205 -17.60 -15.64 -24.43
CA THR A 205 -18.75 -15.91 -25.30
C THR A 205 -18.89 -17.43 -25.40
N ALA A 206 -20.03 -17.94 -24.93
CA ALA A 206 -20.39 -19.35 -25.10
C ALA A 206 -20.35 -19.71 -26.60
N PRO A 207 -19.91 -20.92 -26.97
CA PRO A 207 -19.92 -21.35 -28.36
C PRO A 207 -21.37 -21.43 -28.84
N ASP A 208 -21.58 -20.79 -29.98
CA ASP A 208 -22.84 -20.77 -30.72
C ASP A 208 -23.28 -22.22 -30.99
N LYS A 209 -24.37 -22.65 -30.37
CA LYS A 209 -24.98 -23.95 -30.68
C LYS A 209 -25.71 -23.80 -32.00
N GLY A 210 -24.98 -24.03 -33.10
CA GLY A 210 -25.59 -24.34 -34.38
C GLY A 210 -26.49 -25.57 -34.21
N VAL A 211 -27.80 -25.32 -34.24
CA VAL A 211 -28.81 -26.38 -34.40
C VAL A 211 -28.81 -26.75 -35.88
N PRO A 212 -28.82 -28.06 -36.23
CA PRO A 212 -28.79 -28.54 -37.61
C PRO A 212 -30.04 -28.15 -38.43
#